data_AF-A0A1J4MNA9-F1
#
_entry.id   AF-A0A1J4MNA9-F1
#
_cell.length_a   1.000
_cell.length_b   1.000
_cell.length_c   1.000
_cell.angle_alpha   90.00
_cell.angle_beta   90.00
_cell.angle_gamma   90.00
#
_symmetry.space_group_name_H-M   'P 1'
#
loop_
_entity.id
_entity.type
_entity.pdbx_description
1 polymer ?
#
loop_
_entity_poly.entity_id
_entity_poly.type
_entity_poly.pdbx_seq_one_letter_code
_entity_poly.pdbx_strand_id
1 'polypeptide(L)'
;MVNCRKHTPHKVSQYKRGKESVKSQGRRRYDQKQKGYGGQTKPKLRKTAKTTKKIVLRLECTKCKQRRFLAIKRCKHFQLGGDRKRKGGPVY
;
A
#
# COMPACT_ATOMS: atom_id res chain seq x y z
N MET A 1 -13.52 -17.70 -16.58
CA MET A 1 -12.51 -16.76 -16.04
C MET A 1 -11.28 -16.81 -16.93
N VAL A 2 -10.93 -15.71 -17.61
CA VAL A 2 -9.79 -15.68 -18.53
C VAL A 2 -8.49 -15.59 -17.73
N ASN A 3 -7.82 -16.72 -17.56
CA ASN A 3 -6.50 -16.79 -16.94
C ASN A 3 -5.42 -16.59 -18.01
N CYS A 4 -4.81 -15.40 -18.06
CA CYS A 4 -3.82 -15.09 -19.09
C CYS A 4 -2.59 -16.01 -19.07
N ARG A 5 -2.15 -16.48 -17.87
CA ARG A 5 -0.99 -17.37 -17.63
C ARG A 5 0.25 -17.10 -18.52
N LYS A 6 0.47 -15.84 -18.88
CA LYS A 6 1.58 -15.37 -19.72
C LYS A 6 1.93 -13.94 -19.34
N HIS A 7 3.10 -13.48 -19.79
CA HIS A 7 3.49 -12.09 -19.62
C HIS A 7 2.54 -11.16 -20.40
N THR A 8 1.98 -10.18 -19.71
CA THR A 8 1.09 -9.16 -20.29
C THR A 8 1.47 -7.78 -19.81
N PRO A 9 1.15 -6.71 -20.55
CA PRO A 9 1.25 -5.35 -20.04
C PRO A 9 0.31 -5.15 -18.85
N HIS A 10 0.78 -4.40 -17.84
CA HIS A 10 0.03 -4.09 -16.63
C HIS A 10 -0.05 -2.58 -16.43
N LYS A 11 -1.22 -2.08 -16.00
CA LYS A 11 -1.33 -0.73 -15.47
C LYS A 11 -0.77 -0.74 -14.05
N VAL A 12 0.18 0.13 -13.77
CA VAL A 12 0.86 0.22 -12.48
C VAL A 12 0.33 1.42 -11.71
N SER A 13 -0.09 1.22 -10.47
CA SER A 13 -0.46 2.30 -9.56
C SER A 13 0.10 2.06 -8.16
N GLN A 14 0.22 3.13 -7.37
CA GLN A 14 0.60 3.01 -5.96
C GLN A 14 -0.60 2.49 -5.15
N TYR A 15 -0.38 1.46 -4.33
CA TYR A 15 -1.38 0.99 -3.38
C TYR A 15 -1.64 2.03 -2.29
N LYS A 16 -2.91 2.27 -1.98
CA LYS A 16 -3.37 3.06 -0.85
C LYS A 16 -4.19 2.17 0.08
N ARG A 17 -3.93 2.25 1.38
CA ARG A 17 -4.77 1.58 2.39
C ARG A 17 -6.15 2.22 2.38
N GLY A 18 -7.19 1.41 2.25
CA GLY A 18 -8.58 1.87 2.36
C GLY A 18 -8.99 2.21 3.80
N LYS A 19 -10.18 2.80 3.95
CA LYS A 19 -10.81 3.06 5.25
C LYS A 19 -11.01 1.74 6.00
N GLU A 20 -10.75 1.75 7.31
CA GLU A 20 -10.98 0.58 8.16
C GLU A 20 -12.48 0.28 8.26
N SER A 21 -12.85 -1.00 8.12
CA SER A 21 -14.24 -1.45 8.26
C SER A 21 -14.61 -1.65 9.73
N VAL A 22 -15.68 -0.98 10.16
CA VAL A 22 -16.27 -1.10 11.50
C VAL A 22 -16.89 -2.47 11.78
N LYS A 23 -17.32 -3.19 10.73
CA LYS A 23 -17.98 -4.49 10.85
C LYS A 23 -16.99 -5.64 11.08
N SER A 24 -15.68 -5.40 10.92
CA SER A 24 -14.66 -6.42 11.13
C SER A 24 -14.69 -6.93 12.58
N GLN A 25 -14.49 -8.24 12.77
CA GLN A 25 -14.58 -8.87 14.09
C GLN A 25 -13.61 -8.22 15.11
N GLY A 26 -12.39 -7.91 14.68
CA GLY A 26 -11.40 -7.24 15.52
C GLY A 26 -11.85 -5.85 15.98
N ARG A 27 -12.47 -5.09 15.08
CA ARG A 27 -12.99 -3.76 15.42
C ARG A 27 -14.20 -3.83 16.35
N ARG A 28 -15.15 -4.71 16.08
CA ARG A 28 -16.31 -4.97 16.96
C ARG A 28 -15.88 -5.32 18.39
N ARG A 29 -14.89 -6.20 18.53
CA ARG A 29 -14.32 -6.58 19.84
C ARG A 29 -13.61 -5.41 20.52
N TYR A 30 -12.85 -4.60 19.78
CA TYR A 30 -12.18 -3.42 20.32
C TYR A 30 -13.20 -2.42 20.87
N ASP A 31 -14.23 -2.10 20.07
CA ASP A 31 -15.26 -1.14 20.46
C ASP A 31 -16.06 -1.65 21.67
N GLN A 32 -16.38 -2.95 21.75
CA GLN A 32 -16.99 -3.55 22.96
C GLN A 32 -16.08 -3.44 24.19
N LYS A 33 -14.78 -3.72 24.05
CA LYS A 33 -13.80 -3.61 25.14
C LYS A 33 -13.53 -2.15 25.55
N GLN A 34 -13.95 -1.18 24.75
CA GLN A 34 -13.77 0.24 25.03
C GLN A 34 -15.00 0.89 25.67
N LYS A 35 -16.14 0.19 25.72
CA LYS A 35 -17.36 0.70 26.36
C LYS A 35 -17.25 0.67 27.88
N GLY A 36 -17.93 1.62 28.53
CA GLY A 36 -17.95 1.74 29.99
C GLY A 36 -16.77 2.53 30.54
N TYR A 37 -16.45 2.29 31.80
CA TYR A 37 -15.38 2.97 32.53
C TYR A 37 -14.05 2.19 32.42
N GLY A 38 -12.92 2.83 32.74
CA GLY A 38 -11.59 2.21 32.71
C GLY A 38 -10.68 2.66 31.56
N GLY A 39 -11.14 3.57 30.71
CA GLY A 39 -10.32 4.27 29.73
C GLY A 39 -9.76 3.39 28.60
N GLN A 40 -8.49 3.61 28.23
CA GLN A 40 -7.85 2.96 27.10
C GLN A 40 -7.49 1.49 27.43
N THR A 41 -8.12 0.51 26.76
CA THR A 41 -8.02 -0.92 27.11
C THR A 41 -7.08 -1.73 26.22
N LYS A 42 -6.46 -1.11 25.21
CA LYS A 42 -5.44 -1.71 24.34
C LYS A 42 -4.23 -0.79 24.17
N PRO A 43 -3.01 -1.34 24.11
CA PRO A 43 -1.80 -0.54 23.96
C PRO A 43 -1.80 0.31 22.68
N LYS A 44 -1.39 1.58 22.80
CA LYS A 44 -1.12 2.47 21.66
C LYS A 44 0.39 2.58 21.47
N LEU A 45 0.87 2.26 20.25
CA LEU A 45 2.28 2.45 19.90
C LEU A 45 2.61 3.95 19.91
N ARG A 46 3.53 4.37 20.78
CA ARG A 46 3.94 5.79 20.92
C ARG A 46 5.21 6.14 20.14
N LYS A 47 6.22 5.25 20.16
CA LYS A 47 7.54 5.51 19.58
C LYS A 47 7.72 4.71 18.29
N THR A 48 7.75 5.38 17.15
CA THR A 48 8.02 4.76 15.84
C THR A 48 9.44 5.08 15.39
N ALA A 49 10.24 4.05 15.07
CA ALA A 49 11.62 4.23 14.62
C ALA A 49 11.76 4.40 13.09
N LYS A 50 10.84 3.85 12.30
CA LYS A 50 10.95 3.83 10.84
C LYS A 50 10.42 5.14 10.23
N THR A 51 11.26 5.79 9.41
CA THR A 51 10.94 7.06 8.74
C THR A 51 10.25 6.89 7.38
N THR A 52 10.30 5.69 6.79
CA THR A 52 9.69 5.37 5.49
C THR A 52 8.76 4.17 5.60
N LYS A 53 8.01 3.86 4.54
CA LYS A 53 7.19 2.65 4.42
C LYS A 53 7.65 1.83 3.21
N LYS A 54 7.33 0.54 3.18
CA LYS A 54 7.49 -0.24 1.94
C LYS A 54 6.37 0.20 0.99
N ILE A 55 6.74 0.63 -0.21
CA ILE A 55 5.78 1.01 -1.22
C ILE A 55 5.31 -0.28 -1.92
N VAL A 56 4.01 -0.41 -2.08
CA VAL A 56 3.40 -1.55 -2.77
C VAL A 56 2.80 -1.05 -4.06
N LEU A 57 3.17 -1.69 -5.16
CA LEU A 57 2.62 -1.45 -6.48
C LEU A 57 1.41 -2.36 -6.68
N ARG A 58 0.34 -1.80 -7.21
CA ARG A 58 -0.81 -2.54 -7.72
C ARG A 58 -0.65 -2.68 -9.23
N LEU A 59 -0.49 -3.92 -9.68
CA LEU A 59 -0.38 -4.30 -11.08
C LEU A 59 -1.74 -4.82 -11.55
N GLU A 60 -2.37 -4.12 -12.49
CA GLU A 60 -3.65 -4.52 -13.06
C GLU A 60 -3.47 -5.00 -14.50
N CYS A 61 -3.82 -6.26 -14.78
CA CYS A 61 -3.72 -6.82 -16.13
C CYS A 61 -4.70 -6.11 -17.06
N THR A 62 -4.23 -5.66 -18.23
CA THR A 62 -5.08 -4.95 -19.19
C THR A 62 -6.17 -5.84 -19.79
N LYS A 63 -5.90 -7.14 -19.95
CA LYS A 63 -6.78 -8.15 -20.55
C LYS A 63 -7.80 -8.71 -19.57
N CYS A 64 -7.35 -9.38 -18.49
CA CYS A 64 -8.26 -10.07 -17.55
C CYS A 64 -8.63 -9.25 -16.31
N LYS A 65 -8.11 -8.02 -16.16
CA LYS A 65 -8.35 -7.13 -15.01
C LYS A 65 -7.94 -7.68 -13.63
N GLN A 66 -7.29 -8.84 -13.60
CA GLN A 66 -6.72 -9.39 -12.38
C GLN A 66 -5.65 -8.46 -11.81
N ARG A 67 -5.63 -8.34 -10.48
CA ARG A 67 -4.73 -7.45 -9.76
C ARG A 67 -3.70 -8.26 -8.98
N ARG A 68 -2.43 -7.86 -9.05
CA ARG A 68 -1.34 -8.41 -8.24
C ARG A 68 -0.65 -7.28 -7.47
N PHE A 69 -0.22 -7.57 -6.24
CA PHE A 69 0.53 -6.63 -5.42
C PHE A 69 2.02 -7.00 -5.41
N LEU A 70 2.89 -6.00 -5.59
CA LEU A 70 4.34 -6.16 -5.55
C LEU A 70 4.96 -5.13 -4.61
N ALA A 71 5.61 -5.58 -3.55
CA ALA A 71 6.27 -4.70 -2.59
C ALA A 71 7.71 -4.42 -3.04
N ILE A 72 8.09 -3.14 -3.10
CA ILE A 72 9.48 -2.73 -3.35
C ILE A 72 10.23 -2.48 -2.04
N LYS A 73 11.56 -2.29 -2.15
CA LYS A 73 12.39 -1.84 -1.02
C LYS A 73 11.92 -0.45 -0.53
N ARG A 74 12.28 -0.10 0.71
CA ARG A 74 11.93 1.20 1.29
C ARG A 74 12.72 2.30 0.57
N CYS A 75 12.05 3.37 0.19
CA CYS A 75 12.67 4.58 -0.34
C CYS A 75 11.98 5.81 0.25
N LYS A 76 12.69 6.96 0.31
CA LYS A 76 12.14 8.24 0.77
C LYS A 76 11.35 8.93 -0.34
N HIS A 77 11.95 8.97 -1.53
CA HIS A 77 11.35 9.56 -2.73
C HIS A 77 10.90 8.43 -3.66
N PHE A 78 9.64 8.50 -4.08
CA PHE A 78 9.05 7.58 -5.04
C PHE A 78 8.13 8.34 -5.96
N GLN A 79 8.42 8.25 -7.25
CA GLN A 79 7.62 8.84 -8.31
C GLN A 79 7.32 7.76 -9.33
N LEU A 80 6.07 7.70 -9.78
CA LEU A 80 5.63 6.82 -10.86
C LEU A 80 5.37 7.67 -12.10
N GLY A 81 5.89 7.27 -13.26
CA GLY A 81 5.66 7.97 -14.53
C GLY A 81 6.48 9.24 -14.74
N GLY A 82 7.65 9.37 -14.09
CA GLY A 82 8.59 10.46 -14.38
C GLY A 82 9.43 10.22 -15.64
N ASP A 83 10.05 11.28 -16.15
CA ASP A 83 10.92 11.21 -17.32
C ASP A 83 12.13 10.30 -17.07
N ARG A 84 12.52 9.58 -18.12
CA ARG A 84 13.76 8.80 -18.09
C ARG A 84 14.93 9.77 -18.04
N LYS A 85 15.87 9.53 -17.13
CA LYS A 85 17.13 10.30 -17.08
C LYS A 85 17.83 10.22 -18.44
N ARG A 86 18.21 11.36 -19.00
CA ARG A 86 19.02 11.45 -20.23
C ARG A 86 20.45 10.96 -19.94
N LYS A 87 21.09 10.32 -20.91
CA LYS A 87 22.52 9.97 -20.81
C LYS A 87 23.34 11.23 -21.14
N GLY A 88 24.07 11.77 -20.17
CA GLY A 88 25.07 12.83 -20.35
C GLY A 88 24.58 14.07 -21.12
N GLY A 89 23.91 14.99 -20.41
CA GLY A 89 23.72 16.37 -20.87
C GLY A 89 24.64 17.30 -20.08
N PRO A 90 25.07 18.44 -20.66
CA PRO A 90 25.88 19.40 -19.92
C PRO A 90 25.14 19.88 -18.68
N VAL A 91 25.86 19.91 -17.56
CA VAL A 91 25.42 20.54 -16.30
C VAL A 91 25.89 21.99 -16.39
N TYR A 92 25.18 22.82 -17.15
CA TYR A 92 25.29 24.27 -17.00
C TYR A 92 24.04 24.77 -16.27
#